data_AF-A0A818E840-F1
#
_entry.id   AF-A0A818E840-F1
#
_cell.length_a   1.000
_cell.length_b   1.000
_cell.length_c   1.000
_cell.angle_alpha   90.00
_cell.angle_beta   90.00
_cell.angle_gamma   90.00
#
_symmetry.space_group_name_H-M   'P 1'
#
loop_
_entity.id
_entity.type
_entity.pdbx_description
1 polymer ?
#
loop_
_entity_poly.entity_id
_entity_poly.type
_entity_poly.pdbx_seq_one_letter_code
_entity_poly.pdbx_strand_id
1 'polypeptide(L)'
;MPKTNDVLFNPAIQAAVTQAAYQTLISLYPAQKVLFDKAQSGFLNTLRKDLLAQLATSEDKITYTPIMEPGYHQPDPTHPNQSFLSPQKNTVQQNARLFALVNYAMADAAIAAWDSKYYYGFWRPIVAIRQDTRSTRSIPNWLPLGAASDGSGTNFTPAFPSYVSRHATFGGAVFGILRLFYGTDTMQFQLQADEYNGITKDSITNQIRPVRARYYQSFTQAEDENFLGRIYVGVHWRTDQDAGRTMGQQIASYIFTQND
;
A
#
# COMPACT_ATOMS: atom_id res chain seq x y z
N MET A 1 -24.74 1.18 24.17
CA MET A 1 -23.39 1.43 24.74
C MET A 1 -22.44 0.42 24.11
N PRO A 2 -21.18 0.78 23.77
CA PRO A 2 -20.45 1.99 24.13
C PRO A 2 -20.24 2.96 22.96
N LYS A 3 -20.29 4.26 23.27
CA LYS A 3 -19.59 5.33 22.56
C LYS A 3 -18.34 5.62 23.39
N THR A 4 -17.15 5.47 22.83
CA THR A 4 -16.00 6.32 23.15
C THR A 4 -15.03 6.26 21.98
N ASN A 5 -14.62 7.45 21.55
CA ASN A 5 -13.64 7.70 20.51
C ASN A 5 -12.23 7.31 20.98
N ASP A 6 -11.94 6.03 21.09
CA ASP A 6 -10.56 5.59 21.22
C ASP A 6 -9.94 5.59 19.83
N VAL A 7 -9.60 6.80 19.36
CA VAL A 7 -8.53 6.96 18.37
C VAL A 7 -7.32 6.27 19.00
N LEU A 8 -7.06 5.04 18.54
CA LEU A 8 -6.01 4.17 19.02
C LEU A 8 -4.75 4.99 19.31
N PHE A 9 -4.39 5.07 20.59
CA PHE A 9 -3.13 5.65 21.03
C PHE A 9 -2.03 4.76 20.43
N ASN A 10 -1.46 5.19 19.29
CA ASN A 10 -0.41 4.45 18.60
C ASN A 10 0.92 5.22 18.74
N PRO A 11 1.77 4.85 19.70
CA PRO A 11 3.06 5.51 19.94
C PRO A 11 3.97 5.53 18.71
N ALA A 12 3.86 4.55 17.81
CA ALA A 12 4.67 4.49 16.58
C ALA A 12 4.27 5.57 15.57
N ILE A 13 2.96 5.81 15.39
CA ILE A 13 2.46 6.90 14.53
C ILE A 13 2.89 8.26 15.10
N GLN A 14 2.75 8.46 16.42
CA GLN A 14 3.14 9.72 17.05
C GLN A 14 4.66 9.96 16.99
N ALA A 15 5.48 8.92 17.13
CA ALA A 15 6.92 9.02 16.96
C ALA A 15 7.31 9.38 15.52
N ALA A 16 6.68 8.76 14.52
CA ALA A 16 6.91 9.05 13.11
C ALA A 16 6.50 10.50 12.74
N VAL A 17 5.33 10.94 13.18
CA VAL A 17 4.85 12.33 13.00
C VAL A 17 5.80 13.32 13.66
N THR A 18 6.27 13.03 14.88
CA THR A 18 7.22 13.87 15.59
C THR A 18 8.55 13.97 14.86
N GLN A 19 9.05 12.85 14.32
CA GLN A 19 10.28 12.84 13.54
C GLN A 19 10.15 13.66 12.25
N ALA A 20 9.02 13.56 11.55
CA ALA A 20 8.75 14.34 10.35
C ALA A 20 8.62 15.85 10.65
N ALA A 21 7.91 16.21 11.73
CA ALA A 21 7.78 17.59 12.18
C ALA A 21 9.14 18.18 12.58
N TYR A 22 9.97 17.41 13.30
CA TYR A 22 11.32 17.81 13.66
C TYR A 22 12.17 18.11 12.42
N GLN A 23 12.20 17.21 11.44
CA GLN A 23 12.98 17.39 10.20
C GLN A 23 12.55 18.65 9.44
N THR A 24 11.23 18.90 9.39
CA THR A 24 10.68 20.11 8.76
C THR A 24 11.13 21.37 9.51
N LEU A 25 11.05 21.38 10.84
CA LEU A 25 11.38 22.54 11.67
C LEU A 25 12.87 22.89 11.66
N ILE A 26 13.78 21.90 11.67
CA ILE A 26 15.21 22.17 11.57
C ILE A 26 15.62 22.65 10.17
N SER A 27 14.86 22.27 9.14
CA SER A 27 15.07 22.76 7.77
C SER A 27 14.62 24.21 7.62
N LEU A 28 13.44 24.55 8.17
CA LEU A 28 12.89 25.91 8.12
C LEU A 28 13.58 26.89 9.08
N TYR A 29 14.02 26.43 10.25
CA TYR A 29 14.57 27.26 11.32
C TYR A 29 15.86 26.66 11.90
N PRO A 30 16.94 26.55 11.10
CA PRO A 30 18.17 25.86 11.51
C PRO A 30 18.84 26.47 12.75
N ALA A 31 18.70 27.78 12.96
CA ALA A 31 19.22 28.46 14.15
C ALA A 31 18.55 28.00 15.46
N GLN A 32 17.36 27.39 15.40
CA GLN A 32 16.61 26.90 16.55
C GLN A 32 16.78 25.40 16.78
N LYS A 33 17.68 24.72 16.04
CA LYS A 33 17.87 23.27 16.10
C LYS A 33 18.01 22.74 17.54
N VAL A 34 18.80 23.39 18.39
CA VAL A 34 19.02 22.97 19.78
C VAL A 34 17.70 22.91 20.57
N LEU A 35 16.79 23.84 20.32
CA LEU A 35 15.47 23.87 20.96
C LEU A 35 14.60 22.72 20.46
N PHE A 36 14.60 22.45 19.15
CA PHE A 36 13.85 21.34 18.57
C PHE A 36 14.41 19.97 18.98
N ASP A 37 15.73 19.82 19.10
CA ASP A 37 16.39 18.60 19.61
C ASP A 37 15.87 18.28 21.03
N LYS A 38 15.79 19.30 21.89
CA LYS A 38 15.28 19.15 23.27
C LYS A 38 13.78 18.82 23.30
N ALA A 39 12.98 19.47 22.45
CA ALA A 39 11.54 19.21 22.37
C ALA A 39 11.25 17.78 21.86
N GLN A 40 11.96 17.34 20.81
CA GLN A 40 11.82 16.01 20.24
C GLN A 40 12.21 14.93 21.25
N SER A 41 13.39 15.05 21.86
CA SER A 41 13.85 14.09 22.87
C SER A 41 12.93 14.02 24.08
N GLY A 42 12.41 15.16 24.56
CA GLY A 42 11.42 15.23 25.63
C GLY A 42 10.14 14.46 25.28
N PHE A 43 9.57 14.71 24.10
CA PHE A 43 8.34 14.05 23.65
C PHE A 43 8.53 12.53 23.46
N LEU A 44 9.62 12.11 22.81
CA LEU A 44 9.94 10.68 22.62
C LEU A 44 10.15 9.95 23.95
N ASN A 45 10.72 10.63 24.96
CA ASN A 45 10.86 10.06 26.30
C ASN A 45 9.52 9.88 27.01
N THR A 46 8.57 10.81 26.84
CA THR A 46 7.20 10.67 27.36
C THR A 46 6.49 9.50 26.69
N LEU A 47 6.50 9.45 25.36
CA LEU A 47 5.93 8.33 24.59
C LEU A 47 6.49 6.97 25.02
N ARG A 48 7.81 6.89 25.26
CA ARG A 48 8.45 5.67 25.76
C ARG A 48 7.88 5.26 27.12
N LYS A 49 7.69 6.20 28.05
CA LYS A 49 7.13 5.91 29.38
C LYS A 49 5.69 5.42 29.28
N ASP A 50 4.88 6.06 28.44
CA ASP A 50 3.48 5.68 28.24
C ASP A 50 3.37 4.28 27.62
N LEU A 51 4.20 3.98 26.62
CA LEU A 51 4.28 2.65 26.02
C LEU A 51 4.69 1.58 27.04
N LEU A 52 5.71 1.86 27.87
CA LEU A 52 6.15 0.94 28.93
C LEU A 52 5.06 0.72 29.98
N ALA A 53 4.29 1.75 30.33
CA ALA A 53 3.16 1.63 31.25
C ALA A 53 2.04 0.78 30.64
N GLN A 54 1.72 0.98 29.35
CA GLN A 54 0.73 0.18 28.64
C GLN A 54 1.14 -1.31 28.58
N LEU A 55 2.39 -1.58 28.21
CA LEU A 55 2.95 -2.94 28.18
C LEU A 55 2.97 -3.62 29.56
N ALA A 56 3.11 -2.86 30.64
CA ALA A 56 3.07 -3.41 31.99
C ALA A 56 1.66 -3.86 32.42
N THR A 57 0.61 -3.38 31.74
CA THR A 57 -0.79 -3.63 32.09
C THR A 57 -1.54 -4.57 31.11
N SER A 58 -0.93 -4.96 29.99
CA SER A 58 -1.61 -5.85 29.04
C SER A 58 -1.67 -7.30 29.55
N GLU A 59 -2.87 -7.87 29.62
CA GLU A 59 -3.09 -9.29 29.95
C GLU A 59 -2.54 -10.23 28.85
N ASP A 60 -2.49 -9.73 27.62
CA ASP A 60 -1.71 -10.33 26.54
C ASP A 60 -0.24 -10.03 26.77
N LYS A 61 0.44 -10.96 27.44
CA LYS A 61 1.90 -11.05 27.39
C LYS A 61 2.30 -11.47 25.98
N ILE A 62 2.30 -10.53 25.04
CA ILE A 62 3.08 -10.69 23.83
C ILE A 62 4.52 -10.77 24.32
N THR A 63 5.12 -11.96 24.24
CA THR A 63 6.53 -12.20 24.58
C THR A 63 7.40 -11.53 23.51
N TYR A 64 7.34 -10.20 23.43
CA TYR A 64 8.14 -9.39 22.53
C TYR A 64 9.52 -9.21 23.15
N THR A 65 10.47 -10.04 22.72
CA THR A 65 11.89 -9.83 23.00
C THR A 65 12.51 -9.20 21.77
N PRO A 66 12.78 -7.88 21.76
CA PRO A 66 13.41 -7.23 20.61
C PRO A 66 14.81 -7.83 20.41
N ILE A 67 15.01 -8.47 19.26
CA ILE A 67 16.32 -8.97 18.85
C ILE A 67 17.04 -7.80 18.18
N MET A 68 18.18 -7.40 18.73
CA MET A 68 18.96 -6.26 18.25
C MET A 68 19.91 -6.63 17.10
N GLU A 69 19.73 -7.81 16.48
CA GLU A 69 20.56 -8.26 15.36
C GLU A 69 20.09 -7.60 14.05
N PRO A 70 20.95 -6.81 13.38
CA PRO A 70 20.62 -6.20 12.09
C PRO A 70 20.23 -7.26 11.05
N GLY A 71 19.05 -7.11 10.43
CA GLY A 71 18.60 -7.97 9.33
C GLY A 71 17.71 -9.17 9.72
N TYR A 72 17.35 -9.32 10.99
CA TYR A 72 16.34 -10.30 11.44
C TYR A 72 15.02 -9.60 11.78
N HIS A 73 14.10 -9.52 10.82
CA HIS A 73 12.71 -9.19 11.13
C HIS A 73 12.05 -10.43 11.76
N GLN A 74 11.54 -10.33 12.99
CA GLN A 74 10.63 -11.35 13.52
C GLN A 74 9.37 -11.34 12.64
N PRO A 75 8.89 -12.52 12.20
CA PRO A 75 7.62 -12.60 11.51
C PRO A 75 6.50 -12.05 12.40
N ASP A 76 5.51 -11.39 11.79
CA ASP A 76 4.32 -10.93 12.52
C ASP A 76 3.75 -12.11 13.35
N PRO A 77 3.59 -11.98 14.68
CA PRO A 77 3.06 -13.06 15.52
C PRO A 77 1.69 -13.57 15.07
N THR A 78 0.91 -12.72 14.41
CA THR A 78 -0.40 -13.05 13.84
C THR A 78 -0.32 -13.51 12.38
N HIS A 79 0.77 -13.19 11.68
CA HIS A 79 1.02 -13.58 10.30
C HIS A 79 2.49 -13.96 10.09
N PRO A 80 2.97 -15.08 10.67
CA PRO A 80 4.40 -15.40 10.72
C PRO A 80 5.01 -15.81 9.37
N ASN A 81 4.20 -15.79 8.31
CA ASN A 81 4.62 -16.01 6.93
C ASN A 81 4.41 -14.76 6.04
N GLN A 82 3.84 -13.69 6.60
CA GLN A 82 3.58 -12.43 5.89
C GLN A 82 4.82 -11.55 6.00
N SER A 83 5.90 -12.04 5.40
CA SER A 83 7.16 -11.31 5.38
C SER A 83 7.14 -10.28 4.25
N PHE A 84 7.08 -8.99 4.58
CA PHE A 84 7.87 -8.00 3.83
C PHE A 84 9.33 -8.13 4.29
N LEU A 85 9.88 -9.34 4.16
CA LEU A 85 11.32 -9.46 4.06
C LEU A 85 11.58 -8.97 2.64
N SER A 86 12.15 -7.76 2.56
CA SER A 86 12.91 -7.36 1.39
C SER A 86 13.61 -8.60 0.81
N PRO A 87 13.55 -8.88 -0.50
CA PRO A 87 14.17 -10.08 -1.05
C PRO A 87 15.70 -10.11 -0.86
N GLN A 88 16.29 -9.01 -0.37
CA GLN A 88 17.65 -8.90 0.15
C GLN A 88 17.65 -8.50 1.63
N LYS A 89 18.69 -8.86 2.38
CA LYS A 89 18.85 -8.43 3.78
C LYS A 89 19.21 -6.95 3.85
N ASN A 90 18.21 -6.07 3.79
CA ASN A 90 18.37 -4.64 4.03
C ASN A 90 18.73 -4.36 5.49
N THR A 91 19.55 -3.34 5.73
CA THR A 91 19.70 -2.74 7.06
C THR A 91 18.43 -2.02 7.49
N VAL A 92 18.32 -1.68 8.78
CA VAL A 92 17.19 -0.87 9.30
C VAL A 92 17.08 0.47 8.58
N GLN A 93 18.22 1.12 8.31
CA GLN A 93 18.29 2.39 7.58
C GLN A 93 17.83 2.24 6.13
N GLN A 94 18.24 1.16 5.45
CA GLN A 94 17.80 0.84 4.09
C GLN A 94 16.29 0.58 4.03
N ASN A 95 15.74 -0.18 4.99
CA ASN A 95 14.29 -0.39 5.07
C ASN A 95 13.53 0.90 5.36
N ALA A 96 14.01 1.75 6.28
CA ALA A 96 13.40 3.04 6.55
C ALA A 96 13.38 3.93 5.30
N ARG A 97 14.49 3.98 4.55
CA ARG A 97 14.56 4.70 3.27
C ARG A 97 13.59 4.11 2.23
N LEU A 98 13.60 2.79 2.05
CA LEU A 98 12.71 2.12 1.11
C LEU A 98 11.24 2.42 1.41
N PHE A 99 10.82 2.28 2.67
CA PHE A 99 9.45 2.57 3.07
C PHE A 99 9.10 4.05 2.89
N ALA A 100 10.00 4.98 3.19
CA ALA A 100 9.77 6.40 2.96
C ALA A 100 9.57 6.69 1.46
N LEU A 101 10.44 6.17 0.59
CA LEU A 101 10.34 6.34 -0.87
C LEU A 101 9.06 5.74 -1.43
N VAL A 102 8.70 4.53 -1.03
CA VAL A 102 7.48 3.86 -1.49
C VAL A 102 6.24 4.64 -1.05
N ASN A 103 6.14 5.03 0.23
CA ASN A 103 4.98 5.77 0.73
C ASN A 103 4.86 7.14 0.06
N TYR A 104 5.99 7.83 -0.17
CA TYR A 104 5.97 9.12 -0.84
C TYR A 104 5.53 9.00 -2.30
N ALA A 105 6.10 8.04 -3.04
CA ALA A 105 5.70 7.79 -4.43
C ALA A 105 4.23 7.36 -4.55
N MET A 106 3.71 6.55 -3.60
CA MET A 106 2.30 6.18 -3.57
C MET A 106 1.37 7.35 -3.27
N ALA A 107 1.78 8.28 -2.41
CA ALA A 107 1.00 9.48 -2.10
C ALA A 107 0.86 10.38 -3.34
N ASP A 108 1.97 10.66 -4.04
CA ASP A 108 1.95 11.46 -5.27
C ASP A 108 1.21 10.74 -6.41
N ALA A 109 1.37 9.42 -6.51
CA ALA A 109 0.58 8.60 -7.42
C ALA A 109 -0.93 8.71 -7.15
N ALA A 110 -1.34 8.84 -5.89
CA ALA A 110 -2.75 9.01 -5.54
C ALA A 110 -3.25 10.38 -5.99
N ILE A 111 -2.50 11.44 -5.68
CA ILE A 111 -2.88 12.80 -6.07
C ILE A 111 -3.03 12.89 -7.60
N ALA A 112 -2.02 12.44 -8.35
CA ALA A 112 -2.03 12.50 -9.82
C ALA A 112 -3.15 11.65 -10.44
N ALA A 113 -3.39 10.44 -9.91
CA ALA A 113 -4.44 9.57 -10.42
C ALA A 113 -5.84 10.14 -10.15
N TRP A 114 -6.08 10.75 -8.99
CA TRP A 114 -7.39 11.36 -8.68
C TRP A 114 -7.62 12.63 -9.46
N ASP A 115 -6.60 13.48 -9.61
CA ASP A 115 -6.66 14.66 -10.48
C ASP A 115 -7.07 14.27 -11.90
N SER A 116 -6.37 13.29 -12.49
CA SER A 116 -6.70 12.76 -13.82
C SER A 116 -8.12 12.20 -13.90
N LYS A 117 -8.59 11.50 -12.86
CA LYS A 117 -9.95 10.94 -12.83
C LYS A 117 -11.03 11.98 -13.00
N TYR A 118 -10.92 13.06 -12.25
CA TYR A 118 -11.93 14.10 -12.28
C TYR A 118 -11.73 15.10 -13.42
N TYR A 119 -10.50 15.23 -13.93
CA TYR A 119 -10.23 15.97 -15.17
C TYR A 119 -10.88 15.31 -16.38
N TYR A 120 -10.64 14.01 -16.61
CA TYR A 120 -11.13 13.31 -17.81
C TYR A 120 -12.55 12.76 -17.69
N GLY A 121 -13.03 12.46 -16.47
CA GLY A 121 -14.40 11.99 -16.25
C GLY A 121 -14.78 10.70 -17.01
N PHE A 122 -13.80 9.87 -17.39
CA PHE A 122 -14.03 8.76 -18.32
C PHE A 122 -14.91 7.67 -17.71
N TRP A 123 -15.92 7.23 -18.46
CA TRP A 123 -16.87 6.19 -18.07
C TRP A 123 -16.22 4.80 -17.83
N ARG A 124 -16.90 3.97 -17.04
CA ARG A 124 -16.50 2.59 -16.72
C ARG A 124 -16.99 1.59 -17.78
N PRO A 125 -16.34 0.42 -17.91
CA PRO A 125 -16.76 -0.62 -18.85
C PRO A 125 -18.23 -1.04 -18.75
N ILE A 126 -18.78 -1.13 -17.53
CA ILE A 126 -20.19 -1.49 -17.32
C ILE A 126 -21.16 -0.51 -18.00
N VAL A 127 -20.86 0.78 -17.97
CA VAL A 127 -21.70 1.80 -18.60
C VAL A 127 -21.60 1.67 -20.11
N ALA A 128 -20.37 1.62 -20.62
CA ALA A 128 -20.11 1.53 -22.05
C ALA A 128 -20.69 0.27 -22.70
N ILE A 129 -20.51 -0.92 -22.11
CA ILE A 129 -21.01 -2.19 -22.67
C ILE A 129 -22.54 -2.24 -22.68
N ARG A 130 -23.19 -1.69 -21.65
CA ARG A 130 -24.66 -1.68 -21.57
C ARG A 130 -25.29 -0.64 -22.49
N GLN A 131 -24.61 0.49 -22.69
CA GLN A 131 -25.12 1.64 -23.42
C GLN A 131 -24.48 1.81 -24.80
N ASP A 132 -23.78 0.81 -25.32
CA ASP A 132 -23.18 0.89 -26.65
C ASP A 132 -24.28 0.93 -27.73
N THR A 133 -24.63 2.14 -28.17
CA THR A 133 -25.58 2.38 -29.25
C THR A 133 -24.92 2.35 -30.63
N ARG A 134 -23.58 2.26 -30.69
CA ARG A 134 -22.80 2.33 -31.93
C ARG A 134 -22.58 0.94 -32.53
N SER A 135 -22.65 -0.11 -31.72
CA SER A 135 -22.64 -1.50 -32.17
C SER A 135 -23.96 -2.20 -31.84
N THR A 136 -24.35 -3.22 -32.60
CA THR A 136 -25.46 -4.13 -32.26
C THR A 136 -25.14 -5.05 -31.07
N ARG A 137 -24.06 -4.77 -30.33
CA ARG A 137 -23.51 -5.63 -29.27
C ARG A 137 -23.71 -5.05 -27.87
N SER A 138 -24.61 -4.08 -27.68
CA SER A 138 -25.02 -3.71 -26.32
C SER A 138 -25.48 -4.98 -25.58
N ILE A 139 -24.97 -5.20 -24.37
CA ILE A 139 -25.41 -6.30 -23.50
C ILE A 139 -26.01 -5.65 -22.24
N PRO A 140 -27.32 -5.32 -22.23
CA PRO A 140 -27.93 -4.50 -21.17
C PRO A 140 -27.76 -5.05 -19.75
N ASN A 141 -27.68 -6.38 -19.62
CA ASN A 141 -27.56 -7.07 -18.34
C ASN A 141 -26.12 -7.50 -18.01
N TRP A 142 -25.12 -7.10 -18.81
CA TRP A 142 -23.73 -7.47 -18.52
C TRP A 142 -23.28 -6.90 -17.17
N LEU A 143 -22.60 -7.71 -16.38
CA LEU A 143 -22.01 -7.33 -15.10
C LEU A 143 -20.53 -7.69 -15.12
N PRO A 144 -19.64 -6.78 -14.67
CA PRO A 144 -18.25 -7.14 -14.44
C PRO A 144 -18.18 -8.10 -13.25
N LEU A 145 -17.09 -8.89 -13.17
CA LEU A 145 -16.78 -9.60 -11.93
C LEU A 145 -16.62 -8.61 -10.77
N GLY A 146 -16.15 -7.39 -11.04
CA GLY A 146 -16.15 -6.27 -10.10
C GLY A 146 -15.01 -6.31 -9.08
N ALA A 147 -14.91 -5.26 -8.28
CA ALA A 147 -14.10 -5.29 -7.07
C ALA A 147 -14.78 -6.21 -6.04
N ALA A 148 -14.00 -7.06 -5.38
CA ALA A 148 -14.49 -7.89 -4.29
C ALA A 148 -15.09 -7.01 -3.19
N SER A 149 -16.26 -7.39 -2.68
CA SER A 149 -16.78 -6.84 -1.43
C SER A 149 -16.01 -7.45 -0.25
N ASP A 150 -15.82 -6.68 0.81
CA ASP A 150 -15.17 -7.05 2.07
C ASP A 150 -16.00 -8.04 2.93
N GLY A 151 -16.38 -9.18 2.34
CA GLY A 151 -16.91 -10.34 3.07
C GLY A 151 -18.43 -10.36 3.30
N SER A 152 -19.18 -9.32 2.94
CA SER A 152 -20.65 -9.33 3.10
C SER A 152 -21.46 -8.65 1.99
N GLY A 153 -20.82 -8.26 0.88
CA GLY A 153 -21.47 -7.53 -0.22
C GLY A 153 -21.54 -8.30 -1.54
N THR A 154 -22.09 -7.63 -2.55
CA THR A 154 -21.93 -8.05 -3.94
C THR A 154 -20.75 -7.32 -4.54
N ASN A 155 -20.02 -7.98 -5.44
CA ASN A 155 -18.92 -7.32 -6.13
C ASN A 155 -19.44 -6.09 -6.88
N PHE A 156 -18.67 -5.01 -6.86
CA PHE A 156 -19.14 -3.71 -7.34
C PHE A 156 -18.16 -3.06 -8.32
N THR A 157 -18.69 -2.15 -9.15
CA THR A 157 -17.83 -1.22 -9.89
C THR A 157 -17.55 -0.03 -9.01
N PRO A 158 -16.27 0.33 -8.74
CA PRO A 158 -15.96 1.46 -7.89
C PRO A 158 -16.58 2.78 -8.40
N ALA A 159 -17.19 3.54 -7.49
CA ALA A 159 -17.98 4.75 -7.77
C ALA A 159 -17.11 5.99 -8.03
N PHE A 160 -16.18 5.90 -8.97
CA PHE A 160 -15.35 6.99 -9.46
C PHE A 160 -14.92 6.74 -10.91
N PRO A 161 -14.55 7.79 -11.69
CA PRO A 161 -14.16 7.66 -13.10
C PRO A 161 -13.08 6.62 -13.35
N SER A 162 -13.09 6.06 -14.57
CA SER A 162 -12.23 4.95 -14.95
C SER A 162 -10.78 5.38 -15.16
N TYR A 163 -10.54 6.40 -15.98
CA TYR A 163 -9.19 6.82 -16.37
C TYR A 163 -8.57 7.77 -15.35
N VAL A 164 -7.30 7.64 -14.93
CA VAL A 164 -6.41 6.49 -15.12
C VAL A 164 -6.68 5.39 -14.09
N SER A 165 -6.16 4.18 -14.29
CA SER A 165 -6.28 3.15 -13.26
C SER A 165 -5.33 3.38 -12.10
N ARG A 166 -5.92 3.66 -10.94
CA ARG A 166 -5.18 3.84 -9.69
C ARG A 166 -4.39 2.60 -9.25
N HIS A 167 -4.89 1.39 -9.54
CA HIS A 167 -4.12 0.18 -9.24
C HIS A 167 -2.84 0.16 -10.07
N ALA A 168 -2.93 0.40 -11.38
CA ALA A 168 -1.74 0.51 -12.23
C ALA A 168 -0.82 1.67 -11.81
N THR A 169 -1.35 2.83 -11.41
CA THR A 169 -0.52 3.95 -10.92
C THR A 169 0.21 3.59 -9.63
N PHE A 170 -0.45 2.93 -8.69
CA PHE A 170 0.19 2.46 -7.45
C PHE A 170 1.20 1.34 -7.72
N GLY A 171 0.84 0.36 -8.54
CA GLY A 171 1.75 -0.71 -8.97
C GLY A 171 3.00 -0.14 -9.63
N GLY A 172 2.84 0.77 -10.59
CA GLY A 172 3.96 1.45 -11.25
C GLY A 172 4.83 2.25 -10.30
N ALA A 173 4.23 2.92 -9.31
CA ALA A 173 4.98 3.65 -8.29
C ALA A 173 5.79 2.72 -7.38
N VAL A 174 5.14 1.70 -6.81
CA VAL A 174 5.77 0.75 -5.88
C VAL A 174 6.86 -0.05 -6.57
N PHE A 175 6.54 -0.73 -7.68
CA PHE A 175 7.51 -1.55 -8.40
C PHE A 175 8.58 -0.69 -9.09
N GLY A 176 8.25 0.55 -9.46
CA GLY A 176 9.22 1.56 -9.89
C GLY A 176 10.29 1.83 -8.83
N ILE A 177 9.87 2.18 -7.61
CA ILE A 177 10.79 2.43 -6.49
C ILE A 177 11.59 1.16 -6.16
N LEU A 178 10.96 -0.01 -6.12
CA LEU A 178 11.66 -1.27 -5.83
C LEU A 178 12.78 -1.54 -6.84
N ARG A 179 12.50 -1.38 -8.14
CA ARG A 179 13.50 -1.55 -9.21
C ARG A 179 14.67 -0.58 -9.06
N LEU A 180 14.38 0.69 -8.77
CA LEU A 180 15.40 1.74 -8.61
C LEU A 180 16.24 1.50 -7.35
N PHE A 181 15.58 1.18 -6.23
CA PHE A 181 16.22 0.96 -4.94
C PHE A 181 17.17 -0.24 -4.93
N TYR A 182 16.75 -1.38 -5.51
CA TYR A 182 17.59 -2.57 -5.60
C TYR A 182 18.52 -2.59 -6.82
N GLY A 183 18.35 -1.65 -7.75
CA GLY A 183 19.10 -1.60 -9.01
C GLY A 183 18.84 -2.79 -9.94
N THR A 184 17.71 -3.51 -9.75
CA THR A 184 17.36 -4.70 -10.54
C THR A 184 15.85 -4.87 -10.64
N ASP A 185 15.40 -5.42 -11.76
CA ASP A 185 14.03 -5.95 -11.91
C ASP A 185 13.93 -7.44 -11.54
N THR A 186 15.00 -8.20 -11.76
CA THR A 186 15.02 -9.64 -11.51
C THR A 186 15.23 -9.89 -10.03
N MET A 187 14.15 -10.23 -9.35
CA MET A 187 14.12 -10.47 -7.92
C MET A 187 13.02 -11.48 -7.61
N GLN A 188 13.40 -12.59 -6.99
CA GLN A 188 12.47 -13.65 -6.62
C GLN A 188 11.81 -13.33 -5.28
N PHE A 189 10.49 -13.37 -5.23
CA PHE A 189 9.73 -13.21 -4.00
C PHE A 189 8.38 -13.92 -4.10
N GLN A 190 7.73 -14.08 -2.96
CA GLN A 190 6.36 -14.60 -2.91
C GLN A 190 5.46 -13.64 -2.14
N LEU A 191 4.20 -13.60 -2.54
CA LEU A 191 3.14 -12.91 -1.82
C LEU A 191 2.01 -13.88 -1.53
N GLN A 192 1.58 -13.94 -0.28
CA GLN A 192 0.35 -14.63 0.11
C GLN A 192 -0.69 -13.58 0.46
N ALA A 193 -1.83 -13.62 -0.24
CA ALA A 193 -2.94 -12.75 0.11
C ALA A 193 -3.63 -13.28 1.36
N ASP A 194 -4.08 -12.37 2.24
CA ASP A 194 -4.74 -12.72 3.50
C ASP A 194 -6.05 -13.48 3.29
N GLU A 195 -6.67 -13.32 2.12
CA GLU A 195 -7.84 -14.10 1.73
C GLU A 195 -7.50 -15.58 1.47
N TYR A 196 -6.26 -15.93 1.15
CA TYR A 196 -5.80 -17.31 0.93
C TYR A 196 -5.06 -17.82 2.18
N ASN A 197 -5.73 -17.75 3.32
CA ASN A 197 -5.22 -18.16 4.64
C ASN A 197 -5.77 -19.52 5.13
N GLY A 198 -6.59 -20.21 4.34
CA GLY A 198 -7.22 -21.48 4.76
C GLY A 198 -8.43 -21.31 5.69
N ILE A 199 -8.91 -20.07 5.91
CA ILE A 199 -10.01 -19.74 6.82
C ILE A 199 -11.07 -18.89 6.11
N THR A 200 -10.64 -17.89 5.33
CA THR A 200 -11.51 -16.96 4.61
C THR A 200 -12.33 -17.69 3.54
N LYS A 201 -13.64 -17.40 3.46
CA LYS A 201 -14.55 -17.97 2.47
C LYS A 201 -14.57 -17.14 1.19
N ASP A 202 -14.65 -17.81 0.05
CA ASP A 202 -14.91 -17.19 -1.25
C ASP A 202 -16.33 -16.60 -1.27
N SER A 203 -16.45 -15.34 -1.67
CA SER A 203 -17.73 -14.62 -1.68
C SER A 203 -18.75 -15.14 -2.70
N ILE A 204 -18.32 -15.94 -3.68
CA ILE A 204 -19.16 -16.51 -4.74
C ILE A 204 -19.52 -17.95 -4.42
N THR A 205 -18.54 -18.78 -4.07
CA THR A 205 -18.76 -20.22 -3.85
C THR A 205 -19.06 -20.57 -2.39
N ASN A 206 -18.83 -19.62 -1.46
CA ASN A 206 -18.93 -19.83 -0.01
C ASN A 206 -18.00 -20.93 0.54
N GLN A 207 -17.02 -21.37 -0.26
CA GLN A 207 -16.02 -22.36 0.13
C GLN A 207 -14.81 -21.69 0.77
N ILE A 208 -14.17 -22.37 1.72
CA ILE A 208 -12.91 -21.90 2.31
C ILE A 208 -11.83 -21.83 1.23
N ARG A 209 -11.19 -20.68 1.08
CA ARG A 209 -10.06 -20.49 0.16
C ARG A 209 -8.84 -21.24 0.72
N PRO A 210 -8.14 -22.05 -0.10
CA PRO A 210 -6.96 -22.78 0.35
C PRO A 210 -5.81 -21.81 0.68
N VAL A 211 -4.85 -22.27 1.48
CA VAL A 211 -3.58 -21.56 1.64
C VAL A 211 -2.86 -21.51 0.30
N ARG A 212 -2.58 -20.30 -0.21
CA ARG A 212 -1.95 -20.13 -1.52
C ARG A 212 -1.05 -18.90 -1.57
N ALA A 213 0.24 -19.14 -1.80
CA ALA A 213 1.20 -18.11 -2.17
C ALA A 213 1.30 -17.97 -3.71
N ARG A 214 1.56 -16.74 -4.16
CA ARG A 214 1.97 -16.42 -5.54
C ARG A 214 3.47 -16.17 -5.55
N TYR A 215 4.14 -16.73 -6.55
CA TYR A 215 5.59 -16.63 -6.71
C TYR A 215 5.92 -15.77 -7.93
N TYR A 216 6.85 -14.85 -7.75
CA TYR A 216 7.30 -13.93 -8.78
C TYR A 216 8.81 -14.05 -8.98
N GLN A 217 9.25 -13.88 -10.22
CA GLN A 217 10.64 -13.88 -10.67
C GLN A 217 11.18 -12.47 -10.85
N SER A 218 10.29 -11.48 -10.97
CA SER A 218 10.65 -10.07 -11.13
C SER A 218 9.58 -9.14 -10.58
N PHE A 219 9.98 -7.89 -10.31
CA PHE A 219 9.04 -6.84 -9.95
C PHE A 219 8.06 -6.55 -11.09
N THR A 220 8.55 -6.53 -12.33
CA THR A 220 7.71 -6.39 -13.53
C THR A 220 6.62 -7.47 -13.60
N GLN A 221 6.93 -8.72 -13.25
CA GLN A 221 5.91 -9.78 -13.26
C GLN A 221 4.77 -9.50 -12.28
N ALA A 222 5.08 -9.02 -11.08
CA ALA A 222 4.06 -8.66 -10.09
C ALA A 222 3.31 -7.37 -10.46
N GLU A 223 4.00 -6.40 -11.06
CA GLU A 223 3.40 -5.18 -11.63
C GLU A 223 2.40 -5.52 -12.75
N ASP A 224 2.76 -6.46 -13.62
CA ASP A 224 1.90 -6.96 -14.69
C ASP A 224 0.66 -7.67 -14.13
N GLU A 225 0.80 -8.48 -13.10
CA GLU A 225 -0.35 -9.11 -12.46
C GLU A 225 -1.28 -8.08 -11.81
N ASN A 226 -0.74 -7.09 -11.10
CA ASN A 226 -1.49 -5.99 -10.50
C ASN A 226 -2.30 -5.19 -11.55
N PHE A 227 -1.67 -4.91 -12.68
CA PHE A 227 -2.27 -4.23 -13.82
C PHE A 227 -3.37 -5.07 -14.48
N LEU A 228 -3.08 -6.33 -14.81
CA LEU A 228 -3.98 -7.18 -15.59
C LEU A 228 -5.22 -7.57 -14.79
N GLY A 229 -5.09 -7.73 -13.47
CA GLY A 229 -6.19 -8.08 -12.60
C GLY A 229 -7.41 -7.17 -12.77
N ARG A 230 -7.20 -5.88 -13.05
CA ARG A 230 -8.29 -4.91 -13.22
C ARG A 230 -9.04 -5.04 -14.55
N ILE A 231 -8.37 -5.55 -15.57
CA ILE A 231 -8.97 -5.92 -16.85
C ILE A 231 -9.78 -7.20 -16.66
N TYR A 232 -9.20 -8.21 -15.99
CA TYR A 232 -9.85 -9.49 -15.75
C TYR A 232 -11.13 -9.36 -14.93
N VAL A 233 -11.16 -8.46 -13.94
CA VAL A 233 -12.39 -8.21 -13.18
C VAL A 233 -13.36 -7.25 -13.89
N GLY A 234 -13.03 -6.76 -15.08
CA GLY A 234 -13.92 -5.97 -15.93
C GLY A 234 -14.19 -4.53 -15.47
N VAL A 235 -13.32 -3.93 -14.65
CA VAL A 235 -13.57 -2.59 -14.08
C VAL A 235 -12.79 -1.45 -14.75
N HIS A 236 -11.84 -1.76 -15.62
CA HIS A 236 -10.98 -0.77 -16.29
C HIS A 236 -10.76 -1.12 -17.77
N TRP A 237 -10.42 -0.09 -18.54
CA TRP A 237 -9.95 -0.21 -19.92
C TRP A 237 -8.45 -0.50 -19.96
N ARG A 238 -7.96 -1.10 -21.05
CA ARG A 238 -6.52 -1.32 -21.27
C ARG A 238 -5.75 0.01 -21.24
N THR A 239 -6.29 1.04 -21.88
CA THR A 239 -5.74 2.39 -21.89
C THR A 239 -5.64 3.02 -20.51
N ASP A 240 -6.61 2.77 -19.61
CA ASP A 240 -6.53 3.25 -18.21
C ASP A 240 -5.34 2.63 -17.48
N GLN A 241 -5.09 1.34 -17.75
CA GLN A 241 -4.01 0.60 -17.12
C GLN A 241 -2.66 1.05 -17.69
N ASP A 242 -2.52 1.14 -19.02
CA ASP A 242 -1.28 1.55 -19.70
C ASP A 242 -0.84 2.94 -19.22
N ALA A 243 -1.73 3.93 -19.28
CA ALA A 243 -1.45 5.28 -18.83
C ALA A 243 -1.18 5.35 -17.31
N GLY A 244 -1.95 4.58 -16.52
CA GLY A 244 -1.75 4.51 -15.07
C GLY A 244 -0.35 3.97 -14.72
N ARG A 245 0.08 2.90 -15.38
CA ARG A 245 1.41 2.30 -15.20
C ARG A 245 2.50 3.31 -15.53
N THR A 246 2.45 3.91 -16.72
CA THR A 246 3.43 4.92 -17.14
C THR A 246 3.52 6.07 -16.16
N MET A 247 2.37 6.60 -15.71
CA MET A 247 2.32 7.66 -14.71
C MET A 247 2.99 7.24 -13.39
N GLY A 248 2.68 6.05 -12.86
CA GLY A 248 3.28 5.54 -11.63
C GLY A 248 4.81 5.40 -11.74
N GLN A 249 5.29 4.86 -12.85
CA GLN A 249 6.72 4.67 -13.10
C GLN A 249 7.47 6.00 -13.24
N GLN A 250 6.85 7.01 -13.86
CA GLN A 250 7.40 8.37 -13.95
C GLN A 250 7.49 9.03 -12.57
N ILE A 251 6.45 8.89 -11.74
CA ILE A 251 6.45 9.39 -10.36
C ILE A 251 7.55 8.72 -9.54
N ALA A 252 7.69 7.39 -9.63
CA ALA A 252 8.77 6.67 -8.95
C ALA A 252 10.15 7.20 -9.36
N SER A 253 10.38 7.40 -10.66
CA SER A 253 11.64 7.92 -11.18
C SER A 253 11.92 9.34 -10.69
N TYR A 254 10.91 10.21 -10.71
CA TYR A 254 11.03 11.57 -10.19
C TYR A 254 11.36 11.58 -8.69
N ILE A 255 10.58 10.86 -7.87
CA ILE A 255 10.80 10.78 -6.43
C ILE A 255 12.17 10.22 -6.10
N PHE A 256 12.61 9.17 -6.78
CA PHE A 256 13.92 8.56 -6.52
C PHE A 256 15.06 9.54 -6.85
N THR A 257 15.03 10.18 -8.01
CA THR A 257 16.09 11.12 -8.45
C THR A 257 16.20 12.39 -7.62
N GLN A 258 15.10 12.86 -7.01
CA GLN A 258 15.12 14.04 -6.13
C GLN A 258 15.53 13.71 -4.67
N ASN A 259 15.64 12.42 -4.32
CA ASN A 259 15.91 11.95 -2.96
C ASN A 259 17.08 10.93 -2.91
N ASP A 260 17.95 10.98 -3.91
CA ASP A 260 19.25 10.27 -3.97
C ASP A 260 20.39 11.11 -3.38
#